data_AF-A0A8H7CUN3-F1
#
_entry.id   AF-A0A8H7CUN3-F1
#
_cell.length_a   1.000
_cell.length_b   1.000
_cell.length_c   1.000
_cell.angle_alpha   90.00
_cell.angle_beta   90.00
_cell.angle_gamma   90.00
#
_symmetry.space_group_name_H-M   'P 1'
#
loop_
_entity.id
_entity.type
_entity.pdbx_description
1 polymer ?
#
loop_
_entity_poly.entity_id
_entity_poly.type
_entity_poly.pdbx_seq_one_letter_code
_entity_poly.pdbx_strand_id
1 'polypeptide(L)'
;MDVALLEVVNSIATSTGTLLEIVDYNVEGQQYVCAGELIPLRTMMNVLNYLKVQKIDIAKLTETFTVEKVKEMLSDIVTECHTRATEQQKVEGYIKLERGFATIPLPGIDVPFHSRYLWAGVMPFRAYLSKKINVANLNPDMLIGKYIPNLIAIPFAVTKEYAQIIYDQTSSPRLDKVLKKWDQERWASDPSPTLTGIVTRMLKANLATAAAAPAPVAATAPSGPSVTNEDVPIKAIDILSIIVAQKLKKRVDEVLLSKSIKDLVGGKSTLQNEILGNLQIEFSEKGEELPLGELGGTLASGFGGTLGKYTTGMVSRVVSRCWRQDAG
;
A
#
# COMPACT_ATOMS: atom_id res chain seq x y z
N MET A 1 -7.21 18.18 9.22
CA MET A 1 -6.42 17.20 9.98
C MET A 1 -7.01 17.09 11.37
N ASP A 2 -7.29 15.88 11.86
CA ASP A 2 -7.79 15.69 13.22
C ASP A 2 -6.70 16.05 14.25
N VAL A 3 -6.81 17.24 14.82
CA VAL A 3 -5.86 17.81 15.78
C VAL A 3 -5.82 16.99 17.07
N ALA A 4 -6.96 16.40 17.46
CA ALA A 4 -7.06 15.66 18.72
C ALA A 4 -6.30 14.33 18.64
N LEU A 5 -6.47 13.55 17.56
CA LEU A 5 -5.73 12.31 17.37
C LEU A 5 -4.22 12.57 17.25
N LEU A 6 -3.83 13.63 16.52
CA LEU A 6 -2.44 14.02 16.40
C LEU A 6 -1.82 14.33 17.78
N GLU A 7 -2.52 15.09 18.62
CA GLU A 7 -2.03 15.44 19.95
C GLU A 7 -1.85 14.22 20.84
N VAL A 8 -2.78 13.25 20.78
CA VAL A 8 -2.66 11.97 21.48
C VAL A 8 -1.43 11.19 21.02
N VAL A 9 -1.25 11.02 19.71
CA VAL A 9 -0.11 10.29 19.13
C VAL A 9 1.21 10.96 19.51
N ASN A 10 1.30 12.28 19.37
CA ASN A 10 2.51 13.05 19.71
C ASN A 10 2.82 12.98 21.21
N SER A 11 1.80 13.07 22.07
CA SER A 11 1.97 12.97 23.51
C SER A 11 2.53 11.61 23.92
N ILE A 12 2.02 10.51 23.33
CA ILE A 12 2.53 9.16 23.59
C ILE A 12 3.96 9.00 23.06
N ALA A 13 4.24 9.43 21.82
CA ALA A 13 5.57 9.31 21.24
C ALA A 13 6.61 10.09 22.06
N THR A 14 6.24 11.28 22.53
CA THR A 14 7.13 12.14 23.34
C THR A 14 7.32 11.59 24.75
N SER A 15 6.25 11.14 25.41
CA SER A 15 6.34 10.65 26.80
C SER A 15 7.09 9.33 26.91
N THR A 16 6.94 8.45 25.91
CA THR A 16 7.57 7.14 25.90
C THR A 16 8.96 7.14 25.28
N GLY A 17 9.28 8.14 24.45
CA GLY A 17 10.52 8.19 23.68
C GLY A 17 10.64 7.10 22.61
N THR A 18 9.54 6.44 22.26
CA THR A 18 9.49 5.32 21.30
C THR A 18 8.70 5.68 20.06
N LEU A 19 8.81 4.86 19.01
CA LEU A 19 8.15 5.14 17.73
C LEU A 19 6.63 5.00 17.85
N LEU A 20 5.92 6.08 17.56
CA LEU A 20 4.50 6.07 17.23
C LEU A 20 4.21 7.27 16.31
N GLU A 21 3.66 7.02 15.13
CA GLU A 21 3.37 8.03 14.11
C GLU A 21 2.07 7.70 13.40
N ILE A 22 1.35 8.74 12.96
CA ILE A 22 0.30 8.57 11.94
C ILE A 22 1.02 8.48 10.60
N VAL A 23 0.83 7.38 9.88
CA VAL A 23 1.56 7.06 8.64
C VAL A 23 0.69 7.18 7.40
N ASP A 24 -0.63 6.99 7.52
CA ASP A 24 -1.56 7.21 6.42
C ASP A 24 -2.75 8.08 6.85
N TYR A 25 -2.99 9.13 6.08
CA TYR A 25 -4.10 10.07 6.23
C TYR A 25 -5.14 9.78 5.14
N ASN A 26 -6.02 8.79 5.38
CA ASN A 26 -6.92 8.28 4.36
C ASN A 26 -8.20 9.12 4.22
N VAL A 27 -8.94 9.29 5.32
CA VAL A 27 -10.23 10.01 5.33
C VAL A 27 -10.31 10.90 6.56
N GLU A 28 -10.46 12.21 6.33
CA GLU A 28 -10.53 13.19 7.41
C GLU A 28 -11.68 12.88 8.39
N GLY A 29 -11.33 12.81 9.68
CA GLY A 29 -12.26 12.53 10.77
C GLY A 29 -12.80 11.10 10.82
N GLN A 30 -12.30 10.18 9.96
CA GLN A 30 -12.81 8.81 9.89
C GLN A 30 -11.72 7.75 9.90
N GLN A 31 -10.69 7.90 9.07
CA GLN A 31 -9.72 6.83 8.84
C GLN A 31 -8.30 7.35 8.81
N TYR A 32 -7.52 6.88 9.78
CA TYR A 32 -6.08 7.11 9.91
C TYR A 32 -5.39 5.78 10.21
N VAL A 33 -4.15 5.63 9.77
CA VAL A 33 -3.30 4.48 10.11
C VAL A 33 -2.14 4.98 10.97
N CYS A 34 -1.97 4.38 12.14
CA CYS A 34 -0.82 4.65 13.01
C CYS A 34 0.14 3.46 12.98
N ALA A 35 1.44 3.74 12.91
CA ALA A 35 2.50 2.73 12.98
C ALA A 35 3.48 3.07 14.10
N GLY A 36 4.02 2.05 14.74
CA GLY A 36 4.89 2.23 15.90
C GLY A 36 5.26 0.92 16.55
N GLU A 37 5.92 1.02 17.70
CA GLU A 37 6.19 -0.13 18.55
C GLU A 37 4.90 -0.65 19.22
N LEU A 38 4.88 -1.92 19.60
CA LEU A 38 3.68 -2.57 20.15
C LEU A 38 3.19 -1.92 21.45
N ILE A 39 4.10 -1.49 22.32
CA ILE A 39 3.73 -0.87 23.61
C ILE A 39 3.05 0.50 23.38
N PRO A 40 3.60 1.44 22.58
CA PRO A 40 2.90 2.66 22.18
C PRO A 40 1.56 2.42 21.48
N LEU A 41 1.48 1.43 20.58
CA LEU A 41 0.22 1.10 19.90
C LEU A 41 -0.84 0.62 20.90
N ARG A 42 -0.46 -0.21 21.87
CA ARG A 42 -1.34 -0.64 22.97
C ARG A 42 -1.70 0.53 23.88
N THR A 43 -0.75 1.40 24.19
CA THR A 43 -0.95 2.63 24.97
C THR A 43 -1.97 3.53 24.29
N MET A 44 -1.85 3.75 22.99
CA MET A 44 -2.79 4.55 22.18
C MET A 44 -4.20 3.96 22.22
N MET A 45 -4.34 2.64 22.04
CA MET A 45 -5.64 1.96 22.19
C MET A 45 -6.24 2.21 23.58
N ASN A 46 -5.45 2.07 24.65
CA ASN A 46 -5.90 2.29 26.03
C ASN A 46 -6.35 3.74 26.25
N VAL A 47 -5.57 4.72 25.79
CA VAL A 47 -5.91 6.15 25.89
C VAL A 47 -7.21 6.45 25.17
N LEU A 48 -7.36 6.01 23.92
CA LEU A 48 -8.59 6.26 23.14
C LEU A 48 -9.81 5.58 23.75
N ASN A 49 -9.65 4.38 24.31
CA ASN A 49 -10.73 3.70 25.05
C ASN A 49 -11.10 4.48 26.32
N TYR A 50 -10.11 4.98 27.07
CA TYR A 50 -10.34 5.78 28.27
C TYR A 50 -11.11 7.05 27.94
N LEU A 51 -10.66 7.81 26.94
CA LEU A 51 -11.33 9.04 26.49
C LEU A 51 -12.78 8.75 26.07
N LYS A 52 -13.02 7.66 25.35
CA LYS A 52 -14.37 7.24 24.95
C LYS A 52 -15.27 6.92 26.15
N VAL A 53 -14.78 6.13 27.09
CA VAL A 53 -15.56 5.70 28.28
C VAL A 53 -15.85 6.87 29.21
N GLN A 54 -14.86 7.73 29.44
CA GLN A 54 -15.01 8.96 30.25
C GLN A 54 -15.74 10.08 29.51
N LYS A 55 -16.06 9.89 28.22
CA LYS A 55 -16.70 10.88 27.35
C LYS A 55 -15.94 12.21 27.30
N ILE A 56 -14.62 12.12 27.32
CA ILE A 56 -13.71 13.28 27.25
C ILE A 56 -13.57 13.70 25.79
N ASP A 57 -13.84 14.97 25.52
CA ASP A 57 -13.69 15.59 24.21
C ASP A 57 -12.54 16.61 24.28
N ILE A 58 -11.39 16.24 23.70
CA ILE A 58 -10.18 17.07 23.75
C ILE A 58 -10.42 18.43 23.08
N ALA A 59 -11.20 18.48 22.00
CA ALA A 59 -11.48 19.74 21.29
C ALA A 59 -12.27 20.70 22.18
N LYS A 60 -13.27 20.20 22.93
CA LYS A 60 -14.02 21.02 23.90
C LYS A 60 -13.17 21.42 25.11
N LEU A 61 -12.25 20.56 25.54
CA LEU A 61 -11.33 20.90 26.62
C LEU A 61 -10.41 22.04 26.24
N THR A 62 -9.93 22.10 24.99
CA THR A 62 -9.10 23.21 24.50
C THR A 62 -9.84 24.54 24.37
N GLU A 63 -11.17 24.53 24.34
CA GLU A 63 -11.99 25.76 24.40
C GLU A 63 -12.14 26.30 25.83
N THR A 64 -12.06 25.42 26.84
CA THR A 64 -12.34 25.75 28.24
C THR A 64 -11.07 25.96 29.06
N PHE A 65 -9.99 25.26 28.72
CA PHE A 65 -8.71 25.26 29.43
C PHE A 65 -7.60 25.74 28.50
N THR A 66 -6.47 26.16 29.10
CA THR A 66 -5.27 26.47 28.31
C THR A 66 -4.68 25.20 27.70
N VAL A 67 -4.00 25.35 26.58
CA VAL A 67 -3.37 24.23 25.84
C VAL A 67 -2.40 23.46 26.75
N GLU A 68 -1.65 24.17 27.59
CA GLU A 68 -0.70 23.59 28.54
C GLU A 68 -1.41 22.69 29.55
N LYS A 69 -2.58 23.13 30.06
CA LYS A 69 -3.33 22.36 31.04
C LYS A 69 -3.93 21.10 30.42
N VAL A 70 -4.44 21.19 29.19
CA VAL A 70 -4.94 20.02 28.46
C VAL A 70 -3.82 19.01 28.20
N LYS A 71 -2.62 19.48 27.85
CA LYS A 71 -1.44 18.63 27.69
C LYS A 71 -1.03 17.92 28.98
N GLU A 72 -1.06 18.61 30.11
CA GLU A 72 -0.79 18.01 31.43
C GLU A 72 -1.79 16.90 31.75
N MET A 73 -3.09 17.17 31.58
CA MET A 73 -4.15 16.17 31.80
C MET A 73 -3.99 14.96 30.89
N LEU A 74 -3.65 15.18 29.61
CA LEU A 74 -3.41 14.10 28.67
C LEU A 74 -2.15 13.29 29.05
N SER A 75 -1.10 13.95 29.52
CA SER A 75 0.14 13.31 29.96
C SER A 75 -0.09 12.33 31.12
N ASP A 76 -0.94 12.69 32.08
CA ASP A 76 -1.29 11.80 33.20
C ASP A 76 -2.02 10.55 32.70
N ILE A 77 -3.01 10.72 31.80
CA ILE A 77 -3.75 9.60 31.20
C ILE A 77 -2.81 8.70 30.38
N VAL A 78 -1.92 9.30 29.60
CA VAL A 78 -0.92 8.59 28.79
C VAL A 78 0.00 7.78 29.69
N THR A 79 0.49 8.37 30.78
CA THR A 79 1.39 7.70 31.73
C THR A 79 0.72 6.49 32.36
N GLU A 80 -0.52 6.63 32.84
CA GLU A 80 -1.28 5.52 33.41
C GLU A 80 -1.51 4.40 32.37
N CYS A 81 -1.94 4.77 31.16
CA CYS A 81 -2.18 3.82 30.08
C CYS A 81 -0.91 3.10 29.62
N HIS A 82 0.21 3.80 29.63
CA HIS A 82 1.52 3.26 29.28
C HIS A 82 2.03 2.27 30.35
N THR A 83 1.90 2.62 31.63
CA THR A 83 2.25 1.71 32.74
C THR A 83 1.45 0.41 32.63
N ARG A 84 0.13 0.50 32.40
CA ARG A 84 -0.71 -0.69 32.18
C ARG A 84 -0.25 -1.55 30.99
N ALA A 85 0.11 -0.91 29.87
CA ALA A 85 0.60 -1.62 28.70
C ALA A 85 1.93 -2.34 28.98
N THR A 86 2.87 -1.67 29.67
CA THR A 86 4.16 -2.25 30.05
C THR A 86 4.02 -3.38 31.07
N GLU A 87 3.11 -3.26 32.05
CA GLU A 87 2.80 -4.33 32.99
C GLU A 87 2.19 -5.54 32.30
N GLN A 88 1.26 -5.34 31.36
CA GLN A 88 0.69 -6.42 30.56
C GLN A 88 1.77 -7.16 29.78
N GLN A 89 2.70 -6.44 29.14
CA GLN A 89 3.84 -7.06 28.46
C GLN A 89 4.69 -7.91 29.40
N LYS A 90 4.95 -7.44 30.63
CA LYS A 90 5.74 -8.20 31.62
C LYS A 90 5.05 -9.50 32.05
N VAL A 91 3.72 -9.48 32.14
CA VAL A 91 2.93 -10.66 32.54
C VAL A 91 2.80 -11.66 31.39
N GLU A 92 2.50 -11.19 30.19
CA GLU A 92 2.22 -12.05 29.02
C GLU A 92 3.48 -12.39 28.20
N GLY A 93 4.59 -11.69 28.44
CA GLY A 93 5.86 -11.81 27.72
C GLY A 93 5.90 -11.08 26.38
N TYR A 94 4.75 -10.88 25.74
CA TYR A 94 4.62 -10.13 24.49
C TYR A 94 3.29 -9.36 24.45
N ILE A 95 3.24 -8.28 23.66
CA ILE A 95 1.99 -7.54 23.45
C ILE A 95 1.26 -8.11 22.25
N LYS A 96 0.03 -8.57 22.47
CA LYS A 96 -0.93 -8.83 21.40
C LYS A 96 -1.84 -7.61 21.24
N LEU A 97 -1.85 -7.00 20.07
CA LEU A 97 -2.77 -5.90 19.78
C LEU A 97 -4.21 -6.44 19.65
N GLU A 98 -5.14 -5.74 20.28
CA GLU A 98 -6.56 -6.07 20.27
C GLU A 98 -7.36 -4.89 19.71
N ARG A 99 -8.58 -5.17 19.27
CA ARG A 99 -9.50 -4.14 18.80
C ARG A 99 -9.98 -3.29 19.98
N GLY A 100 -9.84 -1.97 19.86
CA GLY A 100 -10.44 -0.99 20.77
C GLY A 100 -11.76 -0.42 20.23
N PHE A 101 -12.30 0.58 20.91
CA PHE A 101 -13.49 1.30 20.43
C PHE A 101 -13.21 2.09 19.15
N ALA A 102 -12.02 2.69 19.06
CA ALA A 102 -11.61 3.55 17.96
C ALA A 102 -10.39 3.03 17.18
N THR A 103 -9.91 1.82 17.50
CA THR A 103 -8.71 1.24 16.89
C THR A 103 -8.95 -0.18 16.40
N ILE A 104 -8.37 -0.50 15.25
CA ILE A 104 -8.44 -1.82 14.62
C ILE A 104 -7.01 -2.20 14.24
N PRO A 105 -6.40 -3.20 14.90
CA PRO A 105 -5.08 -3.69 14.50
C PRO A 105 -5.12 -4.28 13.08
N LEU A 106 -4.06 -4.06 12.31
CA LEU A 106 -3.89 -4.64 10.98
C LEU A 106 -3.12 -5.97 11.10
N PRO A 107 -3.79 -7.14 11.00
CA PRO A 107 -3.12 -8.42 11.16
C PRO A 107 -2.17 -8.71 9.99
N GLY A 108 -0.99 -9.25 10.30
CA GLY A 108 0.00 -9.63 9.29
C GLY A 108 0.92 -8.50 8.81
N ILE A 109 0.81 -7.30 9.38
CA ILE A 109 1.74 -6.18 9.14
C ILE A 109 2.60 -5.99 10.38
N ASP A 110 3.91 -6.21 10.25
CA ASP A 110 4.90 -6.17 11.32
C ASP A 110 5.93 -5.03 11.17
N VAL A 111 6.00 -4.42 9.99
CA VAL A 111 6.93 -3.33 9.69
C VAL A 111 6.17 -1.99 9.69
N PRO A 112 6.66 -0.95 10.39
CA PRO A 112 6.05 0.37 10.41
C PRO A 112 6.41 1.15 9.12
N PHE A 113 5.78 0.80 8.00
CA PHE A 113 5.97 1.49 6.71
C PHE A 113 5.55 2.96 6.79
N HIS A 114 6.14 3.79 5.91
CA HIS A 114 5.99 5.26 5.88
C HIS A 114 6.40 6.02 7.17
N SER A 115 6.88 5.32 8.20
CA SER A 115 7.42 5.95 9.41
C SER A 115 8.90 6.32 9.27
N ARG A 116 9.38 7.16 10.20
CA ARG A 116 10.81 7.51 10.31
C ARG A 116 11.73 6.32 10.53
N TYR A 117 11.19 5.17 11.00
CA TYR A 117 11.97 3.96 11.28
C TYR A 117 12.71 3.45 10.05
N LEU A 118 12.10 3.53 8.87
CA LEU A 118 12.68 3.04 7.63
C LEU A 118 13.60 4.06 6.94
N TRP A 119 13.87 5.21 7.57
CA TRP A 119 14.66 6.27 6.95
C TRP A 119 16.09 5.82 6.61
N ALA A 120 16.70 4.97 7.44
CA ALA A 120 18.02 4.39 7.19
C ALA A 120 18.06 3.57 5.88
N GLY A 121 16.95 2.95 5.49
CA GLY A 121 16.82 2.18 4.25
C GLY A 121 16.64 3.03 2.97
N VAL A 122 16.38 4.33 3.11
CA VAL A 122 16.07 5.20 1.95
C VAL A 122 17.29 5.40 1.05
N MET A 123 18.50 5.51 1.62
CA MET A 123 19.73 5.69 0.82
C MET A 123 20.02 4.51 -0.12
N PRO A 124 20.09 3.25 0.34
CA PRO A 124 20.32 2.11 -0.55
C PRO A 124 19.17 1.92 -1.55
N PHE A 125 17.92 2.11 -1.13
CA PHE A 125 16.78 1.99 -2.04
C PHE A 125 16.80 3.05 -3.14
N ARG A 126 17.16 4.29 -2.81
CA ARG A 126 17.38 5.36 -3.80
C ARG A 126 18.47 4.97 -4.79
N ALA A 127 19.59 4.42 -4.34
CA ALA A 127 20.66 3.96 -5.22
C ALA A 127 20.22 2.82 -6.14
N TYR A 128 19.32 1.95 -5.67
CA TYR A 128 18.70 0.92 -6.50
C TYR A 128 17.79 1.52 -7.57
N LEU A 129 16.85 2.40 -7.19
CA LEU A 129 15.97 3.11 -8.14
C LEU A 129 16.78 3.87 -9.19
N SER A 130 17.90 4.44 -8.77
CA SER A 130 18.82 5.17 -9.63
C SER A 130 19.38 4.34 -10.79
N LYS A 131 19.56 3.03 -10.57
CA LYS A 131 20.05 2.09 -11.59
C LYS A 131 18.92 1.52 -12.46
N LYS A 132 17.69 1.52 -11.95
CA LYS A 132 16.53 0.91 -12.62
C LYS A 132 15.71 1.90 -13.44
N ILE A 133 15.65 3.15 -13.01
CA ILE A 133 14.92 4.20 -13.71
C ILE A 133 15.84 4.78 -14.80
N ASN A 134 15.54 4.45 -16.05
CA ASN A 134 16.21 5.09 -17.19
C ASN A 134 15.59 6.46 -17.43
N VAL A 135 16.35 7.52 -17.14
CA VAL A 135 15.91 8.90 -17.29
C VAL A 135 15.52 9.24 -18.73
N ALA A 136 16.16 8.62 -19.73
CA ALA A 136 15.84 8.87 -21.14
C ALA A 136 14.41 8.44 -21.51
N ASN A 137 13.81 7.53 -20.75
CA ASN A 137 12.47 7.03 -20.99
C ASN A 137 11.39 7.79 -20.20
N LEU A 138 11.78 8.80 -19.41
CA LEU A 138 10.82 9.59 -18.64
C LEU A 138 10.26 10.73 -19.47
N ASN A 139 8.95 10.75 -19.61
CA ASN A 139 8.21 11.87 -20.20
C ASN A 139 7.52 12.70 -19.10
N PRO A 140 7.99 13.91 -18.80
CA PRO A 140 7.42 14.77 -17.76
C PRO A 140 5.99 15.22 -18.03
N ASP A 141 5.58 15.32 -19.28
CA ASP A 141 4.23 15.77 -19.65
C ASP A 141 3.16 14.75 -19.23
N MET A 142 3.58 13.52 -18.88
CA MET A 142 2.73 12.50 -18.28
C MET A 142 2.60 12.65 -16.76
N LEU A 143 3.51 13.38 -16.11
CA LEU A 143 3.54 13.54 -14.66
C LEU A 143 3.01 14.90 -14.22
N ILE A 144 3.37 15.96 -14.94
CA ILE A 144 3.07 17.33 -14.56
C ILE A 144 1.56 17.58 -14.57
N GLY A 145 1.04 18.02 -13.43
CA GLY A 145 -0.40 18.25 -13.20
C GLY A 145 -1.26 16.97 -13.17
N LYS A 146 -0.68 15.78 -13.39
CA LYS A 146 -1.39 14.50 -13.51
C LYS A 146 -1.07 13.52 -12.39
N TYR A 147 0.19 13.47 -11.97
CA TYR A 147 0.65 12.62 -10.89
C TYR A 147 0.51 13.35 -9.55
N ILE A 148 -0.11 12.73 -8.55
CA ILE A 148 -0.20 13.27 -7.18
C ILE A 148 0.58 12.31 -6.27
N PRO A 149 1.77 12.70 -5.78
CA PRO A 149 2.55 11.85 -4.88
C PRO A 149 2.01 11.89 -3.44
N ASN A 150 2.09 10.74 -2.76
CA ASN A 150 1.69 10.60 -1.35
C ASN A 150 2.48 11.53 -0.40
N LEU A 151 3.73 11.88 -0.74
CA LEU A 151 4.62 12.64 0.14
C LEU A 151 4.12 14.07 0.42
N ILE A 152 3.54 14.75 -0.58
CA ILE A 152 3.13 16.16 -0.46
C ILE A 152 1.70 16.44 -0.93
N ALA A 153 1.01 15.44 -1.49
CA ALA A 153 -0.42 15.47 -1.84
C ALA A 153 -0.88 16.65 -2.73
N ILE A 154 0.00 17.20 -3.55
CA ILE A 154 -0.31 18.23 -4.56
C ILE A 154 0.12 17.76 -5.95
N PRO A 155 -0.54 18.19 -7.04
CA PRO A 155 -0.17 17.77 -8.39
C PRO A 155 1.29 18.05 -8.71
N PHE A 156 1.98 17.07 -9.29
CA PHE A 156 3.39 17.13 -9.58
C PHE A 156 3.72 18.33 -10.46
N ALA A 157 4.72 19.10 -10.06
CA ALA A 157 5.20 20.26 -10.80
C ALA A 157 6.72 20.35 -10.73
N VAL A 158 7.31 21.04 -11.70
CA VAL A 158 8.76 21.23 -11.79
C VAL A 158 9.09 22.70 -11.55
N THR A 159 8.79 23.16 -10.33
CA THR A 159 9.02 24.55 -9.90
C THR A 159 9.90 24.58 -8.66
N LYS A 160 10.45 25.77 -8.34
CA LYS A 160 11.30 25.96 -7.16
C LYS A 160 10.50 25.71 -5.88
N GLU A 161 9.27 26.19 -5.87
CA GLU A 161 8.31 26.08 -4.78
C GLU A 161 7.98 24.61 -4.52
N TYR A 162 7.71 23.84 -5.57
CA TYR A 162 7.45 22.41 -5.46
C TYR A 162 8.66 21.64 -4.90
N ALA A 163 9.87 21.97 -5.36
CA ALA A 163 11.11 21.39 -4.83
C ALA A 163 11.38 21.79 -3.37
N GLN A 164 11.03 23.03 -2.98
CA GLN A 164 11.16 23.52 -1.61
C GLN A 164 10.23 22.74 -0.66
N ILE A 165 8.97 22.53 -1.03
CA ILE A 165 8.01 21.76 -0.21
C ILE A 165 8.53 20.34 0.06
N ILE A 166 9.10 19.67 -0.96
CA ILE A 166 9.70 18.34 -0.78
C ILE A 166 10.92 18.41 0.14
N TYR A 167 11.76 19.44 0.00
CA TYR A 167 12.92 19.62 0.86
C TYR A 167 12.52 19.82 2.32
N ASP A 168 11.54 20.67 2.59
CA ASP A 168 11.07 20.96 3.95
C ASP A 168 10.54 19.68 4.65
N GLN A 169 9.93 18.78 3.90
CA GLN A 169 9.42 17.49 4.41
C GLN A 169 10.51 16.41 4.57
N THR A 170 11.55 16.42 3.72
CA THR A 170 12.49 15.28 3.63
C THR A 170 13.92 15.59 4.08
N SER A 171 14.26 16.88 4.21
CA SER A 171 15.62 17.37 4.41
C SER A 171 16.64 16.76 3.42
N SER A 172 16.21 16.50 2.17
CA SER A 172 17.03 15.80 1.18
C SER A 172 18.30 16.59 0.82
N PRO A 173 19.51 16.05 1.06
CA PRO A 173 20.76 16.74 0.72
C PRO A 173 20.96 16.98 -0.77
N ARG A 174 20.24 16.26 -1.62
CA ARG A 174 20.27 16.46 -3.08
C ARG A 174 19.39 17.63 -3.50
N LEU A 175 18.20 17.76 -2.91
CA LEU A 175 17.33 18.90 -3.16
C LEU A 175 17.95 20.20 -2.61
N ASP A 176 18.63 20.15 -1.45
CA ASP A 176 19.38 21.30 -0.92
C ASP A 176 20.35 21.88 -1.96
N LYS A 177 21.14 21.02 -2.63
CA LYS A 177 22.07 21.44 -3.68
C LYS A 177 21.36 22.05 -4.89
N VAL A 178 20.24 21.45 -5.31
CA VAL A 178 19.44 21.93 -6.44
C VAL A 178 18.83 23.30 -6.13
N LEU A 179 18.24 23.48 -4.95
CA LEU A 179 17.62 24.72 -4.52
C LEU A 179 18.64 25.87 -4.41
N LYS A 180 19.83 25.61 -3.88
CA LYS A 180 20.92 26.60 -3.78
C LYS A 180 21.41 27.11 -5.13
N LYS A 181 21.38 26.26 -6.16
CA LYS A 181 21.86 26.57 -7.51
C LYS A 181 20.75 26.89 -8.51
N TRP A 182 19.49 26.92 -8.05
CA TRP A 182 18.32 27.02 -8.91
C TRP A 182 18.38 28.21 -9.88
N ASP A 183 18.72 29.39 -9.37
CA ASP A 183 18.74 30.63 -10.15
C ASP A 183 20.01 30.75 -11.02
N GLN A 184 21.14 30.19 -10.55
CA GLN A 184 22.44 30.21 -11.24
C GLN A 184 22.47 29.31 -12.46
N GLU A 185 21.79 28.15 -12.39
CA GLU A 185 21.75 27.18 -13.47
C GLU A 185 20.64 27.49 -14.50
N ARG A 186 20.03 28.69 -14.43
CA ARG A 186 18.96 29.17 -15.33
C ARG A 186 17.86 28.13 -15.53
N TRP A 187 17.47 27.45 -14.45
CA TRP A 187 16.51 26.35 -14.48
C TRP A 187 15.14 26.75 -15.07
N ALA A 188 14.81 28.05 -15.02
CA ALA A 188 13.57 28.64 -15.50
C ALA A 188 13.66 29.40 -16.85
N SER A 189 14.83 29.53 -17.48
CA SER A 189 15.06 30.52 -18.56
C SER A 189 15.66 29.99 -19.88
N ASP A 190 15.50 28.69 -20.19
CA ASP A 190 15.90 28.13 -21.48
C ASP A 190 14.71 28.08 -22.48
N PRO A 191 14.78 28.66 -23.69
CA PRO A 191 13.69 28.69 -24.68
C PRO A 191 13.52 27.37 -25.48
N SER A 192 14.15 26.28 -25.06
CA SER A 192 13.87 24.91 -25.51
C SER A 192 13.01 24.23 -24.44
N PRO A 193 11.67 24.31 -24.52
CA PRO A 193 10.81 23.95 -23.41
C PRO A 193 10.36 22.51 -23.59
N THR A 194 11.27 21.56 -23.68
CA THR A 194 10.84 20.22 -23.30
C THR A 194 11.07 20.12 -21.80
N LEU A 195 9.98 20.15 -21.05
CA LEU A 195 9.92 19.81 -19.62
C LEU A 195 10.71 18.53 -19.32
N THR A 196 10.85 17.64 -20.32
CA THR A 196 11.81 16.53 -20.44
C THR A 196 13.24 16.89 -20.05
N GLY A 197 13.82 18.00 -20.49
CA GLY A 197 15.18 18.42 -20.15
C GLY A 197 15.34 18.81 -18.68
N ILE A 198 14.33 19.47 -18.11
CA ILE A 198 14.34 19.90 -16.70
C ILE A 198 14.17 18.70 -15.77
N VAL A 199 13.22 17.80 -16.04
CA VAL A 199 13.06 16.55 -15.28
C VAL A 199 14.23 15.60 -15.51
N THR A 200 14.77 15.53 -16.73
CA THR A 200 15.99 14.77 -17.02
C THR A 200 17.17 15.29 -16.23
N ARG A 201 17.33 16.61 -16.09
CA ARG A 201 18.37 17.20 -15.24
C ARG A 201 18.08 17.02 -13.75
N MET A 202 16.83 17.11 -13.29
CA MET A 202 16.47 16.83 -11.89
C MET A 202 16.77 15.38 -11.52
N LEU A 203 16.37 14.43 -12.37
CA LEU A 203 16.72 13.03 -12.18
C LEU A 203 18.23 12.82 -12.30
N LYS A 204 18.92 13.32 -13.34
CA LYS A 204 20.38 13.16 -13.47
C LYS A 204 21.15 13.78 -12.31
N ALA A 205 20.80 14.97 -11.83
CA ALA A 205 21.38 15.58 -10.62
C ALA A 205 21.08 14.73 -9.38
N ASN A 206 19.87 14.16 -9.31
CA ASN A 206 19.52 13.16 -8.31
C ASN A 206 20.18 11.79 -8.52
N LEU A 207 20.95 11.53 -9.58
CA LEU A 207 21.63 10.26 -9.84
C LEU A 207 23.16 10.41 -9.75
N ALA A 208 23.70 11.59 -10.05
CA ALA A 208 25.11 11.86 -10.29
C ALA A 208 26.02 11.98 -9.04
N THR A 209 25.59 11.54 -7.85
CA THR A 209 26.48 11.47 -6.68
C THR A 209 26.36 10.13 -5.98
N ALA A 210 26.70 9.05 -6.69
CA ALA A 210 26.95 7.74 -6.11
C ALA A 210 28.46 7.60 -5.85
N ALA A 211 28.91 7.98 -4.66
CA ALA A 211 30.21 7.52 -4.17
C ALA A 211 30.08 6.04 -3.78
N ALA A 212 31.09 5.26 -4.17
CA ALA A 212 31.09 3.81 -4.21
C ALA A 212 30.82 3.15 -2.83
N ALA A 213 29.91 2.17 -2.82
CA ALA A 213 29.73 1.18 -1.76
C ALA A 213 29.26 -0.14 -2.41
N PRO A 214 29.58 -1.31 -1.81
CA PRO A 214 29.72 -2.57 -2.52
C PRO A 214 28.38 -3.16 -3.01
N ALA A 215 28.48 -4.01 -4.04
CA ALA A 215 27.35 -4.54 -4.80
C ALA A 215 26.43 -5.44 -3.96
N PRO A 216 25.09 -5.24 -3.99
CA PRO A 216 24.15 -6.20 -3.44
C PRO A 216 23.74 -7.24 -4.50
N VAL A 217 23.56 -8.46 -4.01
CA VAL A 217 22.97 -9.62 -4.70
C VAL A 217 21.54 -9.32 -5.15
N ALA A 218 21.22 -9.78 -6.36
CA ALA A 218 20.01 -9.44 -7.09
C ALA A 218 18.77 -10.20 -6.57
N ALA A 219 17.72 -9.48 -6.22
CA ALA A 219 16.35 -10.00 -6.18
C ALA A 219 15.54 -9.31 -7.29
N THR A 220 14.98 -10.13 -8.18
CA THR A 220 14.10 -9.70 -9.28
C THR A 220 12.64 -9.78 -8.84
N ALA A 221 11.98 -8.63 -8.72
CA ALA A 221 10.52 -8.54 -8.68
C ALA A 221 10.04 -7.72 -9.90
N PRO A 222 9.08 -8.19 -10.69
CA PRO A 222 8.45 -7.38 -11.72
C PRO A 222 7.42 -6.46 -11.06
N SER A 223 7.63 -5.15 -11.14
CA SER A 223 6.64 -4.13 -10.81
C SER A 223 5.97 -3.69 -12.11
N GLY A 224 4.75 -4.16 -12.34
CA GLY A 224 3.85 -3.61 -13.36
C GLY A 224 3.10 -2.39 -12.83
N PRO A 225 2.60 -1.50 -13.70
CA PRO A 225 1.83 -0.32 -13.30
C PRO A 225 0.51 -0.71 -12.60
N SER A 226 0.19 -0.08 -11.46
CA SER A 226 -1.15 -0.21 -10.86
C SER A 226 -2.13 0.63 -11.68
N VAL A 227 -2.89 -0.04 -12.53
CA VAL A 227 -4.07 0.54 -13.15
C VAL A 227 -5.16 0.59 -12.08
N THR A 228 -5.71 1.76 -11.79
CA THR A 228 -6.98 1.91 -11.07
C THR A 228 -8.06 1.33 -11.96
N ASN A 229 -8.27 0.02 -11.86
CA ASN A 229 -9.40 -0.65 -12.47
C ASN A 229 -10.60 -0.40 -11.57
N GLU A 230 -11.68 0.12 -12.12
CA GLU A 230 -12.98 0.09 -11.45
C GLU A 230 -13.30 -1.37 -11.08
N ASP A 231 -13.91 -1.61 -9.92
CA ASP A 231 -14.32 -2.94 -9.50
C ASP A 231 -15.39 -3.46 -10.46
N VAL A 232 -14.94 -4.18 -11.49
CA VAL A 232 -15.81 -4.87 -12.43
C VAL A 232 -16.31 -6.12 -11.72
N PRO A 233 -17.64 -6.30 -11.60
CA PRO A 233 -18.21 -7.53 -11.06
C PRO A 233 -17.64 -8.74 -11.81
N ILE A 234 -17.16 -9.72 -11.06
CA ILE A 234 -16.62 -10.96 -11.62
C ILE A 234 -17.69 -11.58 -12.51
N LYS A 235 -17.37 -11.93 -13.76
CA LYS A 235 -18.33 -12.59 -14.67
C LYS A 235 -18.07 -14.09 -14.69
N ALA A 236 -19.13 -14.88 -14.82
CA ALA A 236 -19.04 -16.33 -14.93
C ALA A 236 -18.13 -16.78 -16.10
N ILE A 237 -18.14 -16.02 -17.20
CA ILE A 237 -17.28 -16.26 -18.37
C ILE A 237 -15.79 -16.12 -18.05
N ASP A 238 -15.42 -15.21 -17.14
CA ASP A 238 -14.02 -14.97 -16.77
C ASP A 238 -13.50 -16.16 -15.94
N ILE A 239 -14.29 -16.61 -14.97
CA ILE A 239 -13.99 -17.79 -14.16
C ILE A 239 -13.88 -19.05 -15.02
N LEU A 240 -14.85 -19.27 -15.92
CA LEU A 240 -14.83 -20.39 -16.87
C LEU A 240 -13.54 -20.40 -17.71
N SER A 241 -13.17 -19.24 -18.27
CA SER A 241 -11.96 -19.10 -19.09
C SER A 241 -10.69 -19.36 -18.30
N ILE A 242 -10.63 -18.91 -17.04
CA ILE A 242 -9.49 -19.12 -16.13
C ILE A 242 -9.32 -20.61 -15.78
N ILE A 243 -10.41 -21.33 -15.46
CA ILE A 243 -10.36 -22.76 -15.14
C ILE A 243 -9.86 -23.57 -16.34
N VAL A 244 -10.37 -23.26 -17.54
CA VAL A 244 -9.94 -23.91 -18.78
C VAL A 244 -8.48 -23.59 -19.09
N ALA A 245 -8.07 -22.31 -19.02
CA ALA A 245 -6.70 -21.87 -19.28
C ALA A 245 -5.70 -22.55 -18.33
N GLN A 246 -6.01 -22.58 -17.02
CA GLN A 246 -5.16 -23.19 -16.00
C GLN A 246 -4.98 -24.68 -16.24
N LYS A 247 -6.04 -25.40 -16.62
CA LYS A 247 -5.95 -26.85 -16.88
C LYS A 247 -5.24 -27.17 -18.20
N LEU A 248 -5.38 -26.31 -19.20
CA LEU A 248 -4.66 -26.40 -20.48
C LEU A 248 -3.22 -25.87 -20.41
N LYS A 249 -2.82 -25.25 -19.28
CA LYS A 249 -1.53 -24.57 -19.10
C LYS A 249 -1.27 -23.51 -20.18
N LYS A 250 -2.34 -22.83 -20.60
CA LYS A 250 -2.31 -21.74 -21.59
C LYS A 250 -2.61 -20.41 -20.92
N ARG A 251 -2.32 -19.32 -21.63
CA ARG A 251 -2.78 -18.01 -21.18
C ARG A 251 -4.27 -17.85 -21.43
N VAL A 252 -4.95 -16.99 -20.67
CA VAL A 252 -6.41 -16.81 -20.75
C VAL A 252 -6.82 -16.25 -22.12
N ASP A 253 -5.99 -15.40 -22.71
CA ASP A 253 -6.16 -14.84 -24.06
C ASP A 253 -6.03 -15.88 -25.18
N GLU A 254 -5.44 -17.05 -24.92
CA GLU A 254 -5.34 -18.15 -25.88
C GLU A 254 -6.57 -19.08 -25.86
N VAL A 255 -7.52 -18.87 -24.95
CA VAL A 255 -8.75 -19.66 -24.85
C VAL A 255 -9.81 -19.07 -25.78
N LEU A 256 -10.07 -19.77 -26.89
CA LEU A 256 -11.07 -19.36 -27.88
C LEU A 256 -12.49 -19.64 -27.38
N LEU A 257 -13.25 -18.57 -27.12
CA LEU A 257 -14.63 -18.65 -26.62
C LEU A 257 -15.62 -19.31 -27.60
N SER A 258 -15.26 -19.38 -28.88
CA SER A 258 -16.04 -20.02 -29.96
C SER A 258 -15.93 -21.54 -29.99
N LYS A 259 -15.01 -22.13 -29.21
CA LYS A 259 -14.80 -23.58 -29.16
C LYS A 259 -15.44 -24.20 -27.92
N SER A 260 -15.84 -25.47 -28.01
CA SER A 260 -16.28 -26.24 -26.84
C SER A 260 -15.07 -26.73 -26.02
N ILE A 261 -15.31 -27.17 -24.78
CA ILE A 261 -14.26 -27.79 -23.94
C ILE A 261 -13.65 -29.00 -24.66
N LYS A 262 -14.49 -29.80 -25.34
CA LYS A 262 -14.09 -30.98 -26.10
C LYS A 262 -13.11 -30.65 -27.24
N ASP A 263 -13.37 -29.58 -27.97
CA ASP A 263 -12.50 -29.11 -29.06
C ASP A 263 -11.18 -28.55 -28.53
N LEU A 264 -11.20 -27.91 -27.35
CA LEU A 264 -10.01 -27.33 -26.73
C LEU A 264 -9.07 -28.38 -26.14
N VAL A 265 -9.59 -29.50 -25.64
CA VAL A 265 -8.76 -30.61 -25.14
C VAL A 265 -8.29 -31.58 -26.23
N GLY A 266 -8.79 -31.43 -27.47
CA GLY A 266 -8.43 -32.28 -28.60
C GLY A 266 -8.77 -33.76 -28.37
N GLY A 267 -9.92 -34.06 -27.78
CA GLY A 267 -10.38 -35.43 -27.53
C GLY A 267 -9.71 -36.17 -26.36
N LYS A 268 -8.88 -35.49 -25.56
CA LYS A 268 -8.29 -36.06 -24.33
C LYS A 268 -9.34 -36.13 -23.22
N SER A 269 -10.10 -37.24 -23.18
CA SER A 269 -11.22 -37.45 -22.25
C SER A 269 -10.83 -37.27 -20.77
N THR A 270 -9.62 -37.66 -20.35
CA THR A 270 -9.14 -37.43 -18.97
C THR A 270 -9.10 -35.94 -18.62
N LEU A 271 -8.52 -35.11 -19.49
CA LEU A 271 -8.46 -33.66 -19.26
C LEU A 271 -9.83 -33.02 -19.34
N GLN A 272 -10.70 -33.51 -20.23
CA GLN A 272 -12.09 -33.06 -20.33
C GLN A 272 -12.83 -33.29 -19.01
N ASN A 273 -12.79 -34.51 -18.48
CA ASN A 273 -13.49 -34.87 -17.24
C ASN A 273 -12.95 -34.13 -16.03
N GLU A 274 -11.65 -33.82 -16.00
CA GLU A 274 -11.08 -32.98 -14.95
C GLU A 274 -11.57 -31.53 -15.04
N ILE A 275 -11.67 -30.94 -16.24
CA ILE A 275 -12.22 -29.60 -16.43
C ILE A 275 -13.69 -29.58 -16.00
N LEU A 276 -14.50 -30.53 -16.49
CA LEU A 276 -15.91 -30.64 -16.14
C LEU A 276 -16.11 -30.85 -14.64
N GLY A 277 -15.27 -31.66 -13.99
CA GLY A 277 -15.28 -31.84 -12.54
C GLY A 277 -14.99 -30.54 -11.78
N ASN A 278 -14.02 -29.75 -12.24
CA ASN A 278 -13.71 -28.45 -11.64
C ASN A 278 -14.86 -27.45 -11.85
N LEU A 279 -15.49 -27.44 -13.02
CA LEU A 279 -16.65 -26.59 -13.30
C LEU A 279 -17.87 -26.98 -12.46
N GLN A 280 -18.08 -28.27 -12.22
CA GLN A 280 -19.15 -28.73 -11.35
C GLN A 280 -18.92 -28.31 -9.89
N ILE A 281 -17.66 -28.33 -9.41
CA ILE A 281 -17.30 -27.82 -8.07
C ILE A 281 -17.52 -26.30 -7.99
N GLU A 282 -17.29 -25.59 -9.09
CA GLU A 282 -17.35 -24.14 -9.15
C GLU A 282 -18.78 -23.59 -9.27
N PHE A 283 -19.57 -24.14 -10.20
CA PHE A 283 -20.88 -23.59 -10.59
C PHE A 283 -22.06 -24.52 -10.28
N SER A 284 -21.82 -25.73 -9.77
CA SER A 284 -22.86 -26.76 -9.53
C SER A 284 -23.68 -27.16 -10.78
N GLU A 285 -23.20 -26.82 -11.98
CA GLU A 285 -23.84 -27.05 -13.29
C GLU A 285 -22.89 -27.81 -14.24
N LYS A 286 -23.43 -28.60 -15.17
CA LYS A 286 -22.66 -29.34 -16.18
C LYS A 286 -22.98 -28.80 -17.57
N GLY A 287 -21.97 -28.32 -18.29
CA GLY A 287 -22.11 -27.98 -19.71
C GLY A 287 -20.91 -28.46 -20.49
N GLU A 288 -21.09 -29.58 -21.20
CA GLU A 288 -20.00 -30.28 -21.91
C GLU A 288 -19.93 -29.91 -23.40
N GLU A 289 -21.07 -29.57 -24.01
CA GLU A 289 -21.20 -29.49 -25.48
C GLU A 289 -21.36 -28.08 -26.05
N LEU A 290 -21.60 -27.08 -25.18
CA LEU A 290 -21.76 -25.70 -25.62
C LEU A 290 -20.42 -25.02 -25.89
N PRO A 291 -20.35 -24.09 -26.87
CA PRO A 291 -19.23 -23.15 -26.97
C PRO A 291 -19.03 -22.42 -25.65
N LEU A 292 -17.78 -22.13 -25.27
CA LEU A 292 -17.48 -21.48 -23.99
C LEU A 292 -18.23 -20.14 -23.79
N GLY A 293 -18.43 -19.37 -24.86
CA GLY A 293 -19.21 -18.12 -24.80
C GLY A 293 -20.67 -18.33 -24.39
N GLU A 294 -21.33 -19.33 -24.97
CA GLU A 294 -22.71 -19.68 -24.66
C GLU A 294 -22.82 -20.36 -23.29
N LEU A 295 -21.87 -21.24 -22.98
CA LEU A 295 -21.76 -21.89 -21.68
C LEU A 295 -21.60 -20.85 -20.55
N GLY A 296 -20.74 -19.85 -20.72
CA GLY A 296 -20.59 -18.77 -19.74
C GLY A 296 -21.86 -17.94 -19.58
N GLY A 297 -22.66 -17.78 -20.64
CA GLY A 297 -23.99 -17.16 -20.57
C GLY A 297 -24.99 -17.98 -19.77
N THR A 298 -25.03 -19.30 -19.98
CA THR A 298 -25.88 -20.21 -19.19
C THR A 298 -25.48 -20.19 -17.71
N LEU A 299 -24.18 -20.31 -17.42
CA LEU A 299 -23.65 -20.28 -16.07
C LEU A 299 -23.90 -18.94 -15.35
N ALA A 300 -23.98 -17.83 -16.09
CA ALA A 300 -24.28 -16.52 -15.52
C ALA A 300 -25.66 -16.46 -14.85
N SER A 301 -26.63 -17.26 -15.30
CA SER A 301 -27.99 -17.28 -14.74
C SER A 301 -28.06 -17.82 -13.30
N GLY A 302 -27.10 -18.66 -12.91
CA GLY A 302 -26.96 -19.21 -11.57
C GLY A 302 -25.78 -18.64 -10.76
N PHE A 303 -25.07 -17.64 -11.30
CA PHE A 303 -23.83 -17.15 -10.72
C PHE A 303 -24.05 -16.00 -9.74
N GLY A 304 -23.73 -16.23 -8.46
CA GLY A 304 -23.93 -15.26 -7.37
C GLY A 304 -22.91 -14.12 -7.27
N GLY A 305 -22.06 -13.91 -8.29
CA GLY A 305 -21.08 -12.82 -8.31
C GLY A 305 -19.80 -13.08 -7.50
N THR A 306 -19.67 -14.23 -6.85
CA THR A 306 -18.53 -14.59 -5.99
C THR A 306 -17.81 -15.84 -6.49
N LEU A 307 -16.53 -15.97 -6.16
CA LEU A 307 -15.73 -17.16 -6.48
C LEU A 307 -16.30 -18.43 -5.82
N GLY A 308 -16.33 -19.53 -6.58
CA GLY A 308 -16.70 -20.84 -6.08
C GLY A 308 -15.56 -21.53 -5.32
N LYS A 309 -15.81 -22.77 -4.89
CA LYS A 309 -14.86 -23.52 -4.05
C LYS A 309 -13.54 -23.82 -4.76
N TYR A 310 -13.59 -24.06 -6.07
CA TYR A 310 -12.41 -24.45 -6.83
C TYR A 310 -11.47 -23.26 -7.03
N THR A 311 -11.98 -22.14 -7.52
CA THR A 311 -11.17 -20.94 -7.73
C THR A 311 -10.71 -20.29 -6.43
N THR A 312 -11.54 -20.30 -5.38
CA THR A 312 -11.11 -19.86 -4.03
C THR A 312 -9.90 -20.68 -3.55
N GLY A 313 -9.93 -22.00 -3.75
CA GLY A 313 -8.79 -22.88 -3.43
C GLY A 313 -7.56 -22.66 -4.32
N MET A 314 -7.72 -22.16 -5.56
CA MET A 314 -6.60 -21.74 -6.40
C MET A 314 -5.95 -20.46 -5.86
N VAL A 315 -6.76 -19.46 -5.51
CA VAL A 315 -6.28 -18.18 -4.94
C VAL A 315 -5.53 -18.43 -3.64
N SER A 316 -6.11 -19.20 -2.71
CA SER A 316 -5.44 -19.54 -1.45
C SER A 316 -4.10 -20.24 -1.67
N ARG A 317 -3.97 -21.12 -2.69
CA ARG A 317 -2.69 -21.77 -3.02
C ARG A 317 -1.65 -20.82 -3.63
N VAL A 318 -2.08 -19.75 -4.30
CA VAL A 318 -1.18 -18.73 -4.83
C VAL A 318 -0.70 -17.85 -3.66
N VAL A 319 -1.61 -17.34 -2.86
CA VAL A 319 -1.30 -16.52 -1.66
C VAL A 319 -0.36 -17.27 -0.71
N SER A 320 -0.68 -18.53 -0.39
CA SER A 320 0.15 -19.36 0.49
C SER A 320 1.50 -19.79 -0.10
N ARG A 321 1.71 -19.66 -1.42
CA ARG A 321 3.03 -19.88 -2.05
C ARG A 321 3.84 -18.60 -2.10
N CYS A 322 3.20 -17.48 -2.38
CA CYS A 322 3.83 -16.16 -2.31
C CYS A 322 4.36 -15.85 -0.90
N TRP A 323 3.65 -16.29 0.15
CA TRP A 323 4.06 -16.01 1.54
C TRP A 323 5.03 -17.03 2.16
N ARG A 324 5.28 -18.17 1.52
CA ARG A 324 6.21 -19.18 2.04
C ARG A 324 7.66 -19.00 1.59
N GLN A 325 7.92 -18.16 0.60
CA GLN A 325 9.25 -17.95 0.05
C GLN A 325 10.11 -16.96 0.86
N ASP A 326 9.52 -16.25 1.83
CA ASP A 326 10.22 -15.29 2.68
C ASP A 326 10.59 -15.85 4.07
N ALA A 327 10.40 -17.17 4.29
CA ALA A 327 10.62 -17.84 5.58
C ALA A 327 11.76 -18.88 5.56
N GLY A 328 12.72 -18.77 4.64
CA GLY A 328 13.87 -19.68 4.52
C GLY A 328 15.18 -18.93 4.29
#